data_AF-A0A0K0DLP8-F1
#
_entry.id   AF-A0A0K0DLP8-F1
#
_cell.length_a   1.000
_cell.length_b   1.000
_cell.length_c   1.000
_cell.angle_alpha   90.00
_cell.angle_beta   90.00
_cell.angle_gamma   90.00
#
_symmetry.space_group_name_H-M   'P 1'
#
loop_
_entity.id
_entity.type
_entity.pdbx_description
1 polymer ?
#
loop_
_entity_poly.entity_id
_entity_poly.type
_entity_poly.pdbx_seq_one_letter_code
_entity_poly.pdbx_strand_id
1 'polypeptide(L)'
;MKSTLVFLILAYVAADRYQRHRNCGLPTFTSRLPKNAQEQILKIWENYEDGDDCDKEYRETKQVLLKKDQLEEFNKFYAAMQRRKEEFQRRVDQLTPDARAAHEKLVKLREERNKTTPRAMKYALYIPYEVPVFYVWKVHWLTDDTDLNL
;
A
#
# COMPACT_ATOMS: atom_id res chain seq x y z
N MET A 1 33.18 20.29 -6.99
CA MET A 1 32.55 20.08 -5.67
C MET A 1 31.07 20.48 -5.59
N LYS A 2 30.38 20.91 -6.67
CA LYS A 2 28.93 21.20 -6.66
C LYS A 2 28.05 20.04 -7.13
N SER A 3 28.62 19.08 -7.86
CA SER A 3 27.89 17.96 -8.46
C SER A 3 27.52 16.86 -7.44
N THR A 4 28.35 16.65 -6.41
CA THR A 4 28.08 15.68 -5.33
C THR A 4 26.84 16.04 -4.51
N LEU A 5 26.58 17.33 -4.28
CA LEU A 5 25.36 17.79 -3.59
C LEU A 5 24.10 17.51 -4.41
N VAL A 6 24.15 17.62 -5.74
CA VAL A 6 22.99 17.31 -6.59
C VAL A 6 22.69 15.82 -6.58
N PHE A 7 23.70 14.96 -6.61
CA PHE A 7 23.51 13.51 -6.46
C PHE A 7 22.99 13.11 -5.08
N LEU A 8 23.43 13.79 -4.02
CA LEU A 8 22.91 13.56 -2.67
C LEU A 8 21.47 14.05 -2.52
N ILE A 9 21.09 15.18 -3.13
CA ILE A 9 19.70 15.66 -3.16
C ILE A 9 18.82 14.71 -3.99
N LEU A 10 19.28 14.25 -5.15
CA LEU A 10 18.56 13.25 -5.96
C LEU A 10 18.41 11.91 -5.24
N ALA A 11 19.43 11.45 -4.52
CA ALA A 11 19.35 10.25 -3.70
C ALA A 11 18.43 10.42 -2.49
N TYR A 12 18.41 11.60 -1.87
CA TYR A 12 17.51 11.93 -0.75
C TYR A 12 16.05 11.97 -1.21
N VAL A 13 15.77 12.59 -2.37
CA VAL A 13 14.42 12.62 -2.99
C VAL A 13 13.99 11.21 -3.47
N ALA A 14 14.92 10.36 -3.90
CA ALA A 14 14.61 8.98 -4.29
C ALA A 14 14.35 8.04 -3.10
N ALA A 15 14.81 8.39 -1.88
CA ALA A 15 14.71 7.55 -0.70
C ALA A 15 13.38 7.66 0.07
N ASP A 16 12.49 8.59 -0.29
CA ASP A 16 11.24 8.83 0.46
C ASP A 16 10.09 7.86 0.12
N ARG A 17 10.26 6.90 -0.80
CA ARG A 17 9.17 6.00 -1.23
C ARG A 17 9.02 4.73 -0.38
N TYR A 18 8.97 4.88 0.95
CA TYR A 18 8.68 3.76 1.83
C TYR A 18 7.55 4.07 2.82
N GLN A 19 6.43 4.54 2.28
CA GLN A 19 5.14 4.51 2.98
C GLN A 19 4.41 3.21 2.69
N ARG A 20 3.74 2.74 3.73
CA ARG A 20 3.16 1.40 3.82
C ARG A 20 1.84 1.32 3.05
N HIS A 21 1.87 1.50 1.74
CA HIS A 21 0.67 1.50 0.92
C HIS A 21 0.43 0.14 0.26
N ARG A 22 -0.85 -0.25 0.14
CA ARG A 22 -1.26 -1.07 -1.02
C ARG A 22 -0.57 -0.46 -2.22
N ASN A 23 0.19 -1.19 -3.03
CA ASN A 23 0.96 -0.61 -4.15
C ASN A 23 0.13 0.49 -4.85
N CYS A 24 0.38 1.75 -4.48
CA CYS A 24 -0.36 2.89 -4.98
C CYS A 24 0.37 3.35 -6.24
N GLY A 25 -0.39 3.89 -7.16
CA GLY A 25 0.07 4.17 -8.51
C GLY A 25 -0.76 3.42 -9.54
N LEU A 26 -0.58 3.82 -10.78
CA LEU A 26 -1.36 3.31 -11.91
C LEU A 26 -1.30 1.76 -11.95
N PRO A 27 -2.46 1.06 -11.97
CA PRO A 27 -2.45 -0.38 -11.97
C PRO A 27 -1.74 -0.97 -13.20
N THR A 28 -0.89 -1.97 -12.99
CA THR A 28 -0.09 -2.58 -14.08
C THR A 28 -0.94 -3.28 -15.14
N PHE A 29 -2.18 -3.65 -14.82
CA PHE A 29 -3.10 -4.27 -15.75
C PHE A 29 -3.81 -3.29 -16.69
N THR A 30 -3.69 -1.97 -16.48
CA THR A 30 -4.42 -0.93 -17.23
C THR A 30 -4.16 -1.02 -18.75
N SER A 31 -2.95 -1.40 -19.16
CA SER A 31 -2.58 -1.59 -20.56
C SER A 31 -3.30 -2.74 -21.27
N ARG A 32 -3.90 -3.67 -20.51
CA ARG A 32 -4.60 -4.86 -21.04
C ARG A 32 -6.12 -4.67 -21.10
N LEU A 33 -6.63 -3.52 -20.71
CA LEU A 33 -8.06 -3.22 -20.69
C LEU A 33 -8.56 -2.72 -22.06
N PRO A 34 -9.87 -2.82 -22.33
CA PRO A 34 -10.49 -2.14 -23.47
C PRO A 34 -10.20 -0.63 -23.42
N LYS A 35 -9.94 -0.01 -24.58
CA LYS A 35 -9.54 1.41 -24.70
C LYS A 35 -10.39 2.37 -23.85
N ASN A 36 -11.71 2.16 -23.85
CA ASN A 36 -12.64 2.98 -23.07
C ASN A 36 -12.36 2.91 -21.55
N ALA A 37 -12.16 1.70 -20.99
CA ALA A 37 -11.85 1.53 -19.57
C ALA A 37 -10.43 2.03 -19.24
N GLN A 38 -9.49 1.87 -20.18
CA GLN A 38 -8.13 2.37 -20.05
C GLN A 38 -8.10 3.90 -19.91
N GLU A 39 -8.79 4.62 -20.78
CA GLU A 39 -8.88 6.10 -20.75
C GLU A 39 -9.50 6.59 -19.44
N GLN A 40 -10.56 5.93 -18.95
CA GLN A 40 -11.19 6.29 -17.67
C GLN A 40 -10.23 6.13 -16.49
N ILE A 41 -9.49 5.01 -16.45
CA ILE A 41 -8.52 4.77 -15.38
C ILE A 41 -7.36 5.76 -15.48
N LEU A 42 -6.82 6.02 -16.67
CA LEU A 42 -5.75 7.02 -16.82
C LEU A 42 -6.17 8.39 -16.30
N LYS A 43 -7.43 8.79 -16.55
CA LYS A 43 -7.99 10.06 -16.03
C LYS A 43 -8.15 10.07 -14.51
N ILE A 44 -8.53 8.96 -13.91
CA ILE A 44 -8.64 8.84 -12.44
C ILE A 44 -7.28 9.07 -11.77
N TRP A 45 -6.21 8.53 -12.37
CA TRP A 45 -4.86 8.57 -11.83
C TRP A 45 -4.02 9.76 -12.32
N GLU A 46 -4.58 10.66 -13.15
CA GLU A 46 -3.85 11.75 -13.80
C GLU A 46 -3.22 12.72 -12.80
N ASN A 47 -3.89 12.98 -11.69
CA ASN A 47 -3.45 13.91 -10.65
C ASN A 47 -2.87 13.19 -9.41
N TYR A 48 -2.61 11.88 -9.50
CA TYR A 48 -2.05 11.13 -8.38
C TYR A 48 -0.54 11.37 -8.26
N GLU A 49 -0.07 11.75 -7.08
CA GLU A 49 1.35 11.90 -6.78
C GLU A 49 1.87 10.73 -5.92
N ASP A 50 3.07 10.26 -6.23
CA ASP A 50 3.73 9.19 -5.48
C ASP A 50 3.95 9.61 -4.02
N GLY A 51 3.32 8.88 -3.10
CA GLY A 51 3.37 9.18 -1.66
C GLY A 51 2.02 9.58 -1.07
N ASP A 52 1.06 9.95 -1.92
CA ASP A 52 -0.30 10.26 -1.50
C ASP A 52 -1.14 9.00 -1.23
N ASP A 53 -2.20 9.19 -0.43
CA ASP A 53 -3.20 8.17 -0.18
C ASP A 53 -4.04 7.89 -1.44
N CYS A 54 -3.91 6.69 -2.00
CA CYS A 54 -4.60 6.29 -3.22
C CYS A 54 -5.97 5.63 -3.01
N ASP A 55 -6.55 5.72 -1.80
CA ASP A 55 -7.83 5.07 -1.48
C ASP A 55 -8.97 5.55 -2.40
N LYS A 56 -8.93 6.82 -2.82
CA LYS A 56 -9.91 7.43 -3.73
C LYS A 56 -9.77 6.88 -5.15
N GLU A 57 -8.57 6.94 -5.71
CA GLU A 57 -8.23 6.50 -7.07
C GLU A 57 -8.48 5.01 -7.20
N TYR A 58 -8.14 4.24 -6.18
CA TYR A 58 -8.43 2.81 -6.12
C TYR A 58 -9.94 2.53 -6.12
N ARG A 59 -10.73 3.29 -5.35
CA ARG A 59 -12.19 3.15 -5.31
C ARG A 59 -12.81 3.47 -6.66
N GLU A 60 -12.43 4.58 -7.28
CA GLU A 60 -12.92 4.99 -8.60
C GLU A 60 -12.52 3.96 -9.67
N THR A 61 -11.29 3.45 -9.63
CA THR A 61 -10.83 2.37 -10.53
C THR A 61 -11.70 1.12 -10.40
N LYS A 62 -12.10 0.75 -9.19
CA LYS A 62 -12.99 -0.40 -8.96
C LYS A 62 -14.39 -0.16 -9.52
N GLN A 63 -14.89 1.08 -9.49
CA GLN A 63 -16.19 1.41 -10.08
C GLN A 63 -16.20 1.23 -11.60
N VAL A 64 -15.07 1.48 -12.27
CA VAL A 64 -14.92 1.24 -13.72
C VAL A 64 -14.85 -0.25 -14.07
N LEU A 65 -14.20 -1.05 -13.22
CA LEU A 65 -13.89 -2.46 -13.52
C LEU A 65 -14.98 -3.45 -13.11
N LEU A 66 -15.76 -3.13 -12.07
CA LEU A 66 -16.72 -4.07 -11.48
C LEU A 66 -18.04 -4.08 -12.25
N LYS A 67 -18.61 -5.27 -12.42
CA LYS A 67 -19.98 -5.45 -12.92
C LYS A 67 -21.00 -4.99 -11.88
N LYS A 68 -22.26 -4.80 -12.29
CA LYS A 68 -23.32 -4.21 -11.43
C LYS A 68 -23.52 -4.94 -10.10
N ASP A 69 -23.55 -6.26 -10.12
CA ASP A 69 -23.65 -7.14 -8.95
C ASP A 69 -22.43 -6.98 -8.02
N GLN A 70 -21.22 -7.01 -8.59
CA GLN A 70 -19.98 -6.85 -7.84
C GLN A 70 -19.82 -5.44 -7.27
N LEU A 71 -20.33 -4.43 -7.99
CA LEU A 71 -20.29 -3.03 -7.60
C LEU A 71 -21.18 -2.76 -6.39
N GLU A 72 -22.35 -3.40 -6.31
CA GLU A 72 -23.24 -3.28 -5.16
C GLU A 72 -22.59 -3.83 -3.89
N GLU A 73 -22.00 -5.03 -3.97
CA GLU A 73 -21.29 -5.65 -2.85
C GLU A 73 -20.08 -4.81 -2.41
N PHE A 74 -19.30 -4.35 -3.37
CA PHE A 74 -18.17 -3.45 -3.13
C PHE A 74 -18.60 -2.18 -2.40
N ASN A 75 -19.69 -1.53 -2.83
CA ASN A 75 -20.19 -0.32 -2.18
C ASN A 75 -20.67 -0.59 -0.75
N LYS A 76 -21.34 -1.72 -0.49
CA LYS A 76 -21.72 -2.14 0.87
C LYS A 76 -20.49 -2.33 1.76
N PHE A 77 -19.47 -3.01 1.25
CA PHE A 77 -18.20 -3.21 1.96
C PHE A 77 -17.52 -1.87 2.27
N TYR A 78 -17.41 -0.97 1.30
CA TYR A 78 -16.78 0.34 1.50
C TYR A 78 -17.54 1.19 2.51
N ALA A 79 -18.87 1.23 2.45
CA ALA A 79 -19.68 1.94 3.44
C ALA A 79 -19.53 1.35 4.85
N ALA A 80 -19.45 0.02 4.98
CA ALA A 80 -19.17 -0.62 6.27
C ALA A 80 -17.77 -0.30 6.79
N MET A 81 -16.77 -0.25 5.91
CA MET A 81 -15.40 0.12 6.25
C MET A 81 -15.30 1.58 6.74
N GLN A 82 -15.94 2.52 6.03
CA GLN A 82 -16.00 3.93 6.41
C GLN A 82 -16.65 4.10 7.79
N ARG A 83 -17.80 3.46 8.02
CA ARG A 83 -18.46 3.48 9.33
C ARG A 83 -17.55 2.99 10.46
N ARG A 84 -16.80 1.90 10.24
CA ARG A 84 -15.84 1.41 11.24
C ARG A 84 -14.69 2.40 11.48
N LYS A 85 -14.19 3.07 10.43
CA LYS A 85 -13.14 4.09 10.54
C LYS A 85 -13.62 5.29 11.37
N GLU A 86 -14.81 5.80 11.07
CA GLU A 86 -15.45 6.89 11.79
C GLU A 86 -15.76 6.53 13.25
N GLU A 87 -16.30 5.34 13.49
CA GLU A 87 -16.55 4.86 14.85
C GLU A 87 -15.26 4.71 15.65
N PHE A 88 -14.22 4.14 15.05
CA PHE A 88 -12.92 4.03 15.69
C PHE A 88 -12.37 5.40 16.04
N GLN A 89 -12.42 6.36 15.11
CA GLN A 89 -11.95 7.72 15.35
C GLN A 89 -12.72 8.38 16.50
N ARG A 90 -14.06 8.27 16.49
CA ARG A 90 -14.90 8.76 17.59
C ARG A 90 -14.51 8.16 18.94
N ARG A 91 -14.20 6.86 18.99
CA ARG A 91 -13.73 6.21 20.23
C ARG A 91 -12.35 6.73 20.65
N VAL A 92 -11.45 6.99 19.70
CA VAL A 92 -10.13 7.61 19.95
C VAL A 92 -10.29 9.03 20.51
N ASP A 93 -11.22 9.80 19.98
CA ASP A 93 -11.49 11.16 20.43
C ASP A 93 -12.07 11.19 21.85
N GLN A 94 -12.79 10.14 22.25
CA GLN A 94 -13.33 9.98 23.60
C GLN A 94 -12.33 9.38 24.61
N LEU A 95 -11.10 9.04 24.21
CA LEU A 95 -10.09 8.49 25.11
C LEU A 95 -9.65 9.49 26.18
N THR A 96 -9.21 8.96 27.33
CA THR A 96 -8.46 9.73 28.32
C THR A 96 -7.15 10.25 27.71
N PRO A 97 -6.58 11.35 28.23
CA PRO A 97 -5.33 11.92 27.71
C PRO A 97 -4.19 10.90 27.63
N ASP A 98 -4.03 10.07 28.68
CA ASP A 98 -2.98 9.04 28.73
C ASP A 98 -3.19 7.94 27.67
N ALA A 99 -4.44 7.50 27.48
CA ALA A 99 -4.76 6.48 26.48
C ALA A 99 -4.60 7.02 25.04
N ARG A 100 -4.92 8.30 24.81
CA ARG A 100 -4.68 8.97 23.53
C ARG A 100 -3.18 9.10 23.25
N ALA A 101 -2.40 9.54 24.23
CA ALA A 101 -0.94 9.62 24.10
C ALA A 101 -0.30 8.25 23.81
N ALA A 102 -0.80 7.18 24.44
CA ALA A 102 -0.38 5.82 24.13
C ALA A 102 -0.77 5.43 22.69
N HIS A 103 -1.98 5.76 22.23
CA HIS A 103 -2.41 5.51 20.85
C HIS A 103 -1.51 6.22 19.83
N GLU A 104 -1.24 7.51 20.02
CA GLU A 104 -0.34 8.30 19.17
C GLU A 104 1.08 7.72 19.13
N LYS A 105 1.61 7.30 20.27
CA LYS A 105 2.91 6.62 20.36
C LYS A 105 2.91 5.31 19.55
N LEU A 106 1.85 4.51 19.67
CA LEU A 106 1.71 3.28 18.89
C LEU A 106 1.61 3.54 17.38
N VAL A 107 0.97 4.64 16.96
CA VAL A 107 0.92 5.07 15.56
C VAL A 107 2.31 5.40 15.04
N LYS A 108 3.09 6.21 15.78
CA LYS A 108 4.47 6.55 15.40
C LYS A 108 5.39 5.33 15.31
N LEU A 109 5.37 4.46 16.32
CA LEU A 109 6.12 3.19 16.30
C LEU A 109 5.72 2.31 15.11
N ARG A 110 4.42 2.30 14.78
CA ARG A 110 3.89 1.57 13.64
C ARG A 110 4.40 2.14 12.32
N GLU A 111 4.55 3.45 12.19
CA GLU A 111 5.13 4.12 11.03
C GLU A 111 6.63 3.85 10.90
N GLU A 112 7.38 3.99 11.98
CA GLU A 112 8.81 3.67 12.04
C GLU A 112 9.09 2.24 11.64
N ARG A 113 8.39 1.27 12.24
CA ARG A 113 8.45 -0.15 11.84
C ARG A 113 8.18 -0.32 10.35
N ASN A 114 7.33 0.53 9.76
CA ASN A 114 7.05 0.41 8.33
C ASN A 114 8.16 0.90 7.46
N LYS A 115 8.93 1.88 7.91
CA LYS A 115 10.14 2.35 7.25
C LYS A 115 11.23 1.28 7.29
N THR A 116 11.36 0.60 8.43
CA THR A 116 12.49 -0.30 8.69
C THR A 116 12.27 -1.73 8.23
N THR A 117 11.05 -2.28 8.29
CA THR A 117 10.82 -3.71 8.04
C THR A 117 10.47 -4.00 6.58
N PRO A 118 11.29 -4.79 5.84
CA PRO A 118 10.98 -5.26 4.50
C PRO A 118 9.64 -6.01 4.45
N ARG A 119 8.91 -5.90 3.33
CA ARG A 119 7.61 -6.58 3.14
C ARG A 119 7.69 -8.09 3.42
N ALA A 120 8.77 -8.76 3.02
CA ALA A 120 9.02 -10.19 3.25
C ALA A 120 9.06 -10.57 4.74
N MET A 121 9.57 -9.69 5.61
CA MET A 121 9.75 -9.96 7.03
C MET A 121 8.45 -9.82 7.83
N LYS A 122 7.46 -9.06 7.33
CA LYS A 122 6.12 -8.97 7.95
C LYS A 122 5.32 -10.27 7.86
N TYR A 123 5.50 -11.05 6.78
CA TYR A 123 4.83 -12.33 6.61
C TYR A 123 5.47 -13.45 7.44
N ALA A 124 6.77 -13.35 7.74
CA ALA A 124 7.47 -14.32 8.60
C ALA A 124 6.97 -14.33 10.06
N LEU A 125 6.41 -13.21 10.55
CA LEU A 125 5.80 -13.11 11.88
C LEU A 125 4.38 -13.71 11.96
N TYR A 126 3.83 -14.17 10.83
CA TYR A 126 2.49 -14.76 10.72
C TYR A 126 2.54 -16.22 10.25
N ILE A 127 3.72 -16.86 10.34
CA ILE A 127 3.85 -18.28 10.09
C ILE A 127 3.69 -18.98 11.45
N PRO A 128 2.68 -19.86 11.64
CA PRO A 128 2.59 -20.66 12.86
C PRO A 128 3.88 -21.46 13.03
N TYR A 129 4.37 -21.54 14.26
CA TYR A 129 5.68 -22.06 14.69
C TYR A 129 6.01 -23.52 14.32
N GLU A 130 5.25 -24.16 13.42
CA GLU A 130 5.43 -25.56 13.03
C GLU A 130 6.12 -25.75 11.67
N VAL A 131 6.53 -24.68 10.99
CA VAL A 131 7.31 -24.83 9.74
C VAL A 131 8.81 -24.63 10.04
N PRO A 132 9.64 -25.68 9.98
CA PRO A 132 11.07 -25.57 10.28
C PRO A 132 11.74 -24.57 9.33
N VAL A 133 12.46 -23.61 9.93
CA VAL A 133 13.16 -22.46 9.32
C VAL A 133 14.00 -22.84 8.08
N PHE A 134 14.45 -24.09 8.00
CA PHE A 134 15.22 -24.64 6.87
C PHE A 134 14.47 -24.70 5.54
N TYR A 135 13.14 -24.81 5.53
CA TYR A 135 12.39 -24.90 4.28
C TYR A 135 12.13 -23.54 3.61
N VAL A 136 12.16 -22.45 4.36
CA VAL A 136 11.91 -21.10 3.82
C VAL A 136 13.11 -20.58 3.02
N TRP A 137 14.33 -20.91 3.44
CA TRP A 137 15.56 -20.50 2.73
C TRP A 137 15.77 -21.23 1.40
N LYS A 138 15.17 -22.41 1.20
CA LYS A 138 15.37 -23.19 -0.02
C LYS A 138 14.51 -22.72 -1.20
N VAL A 139 13.42 -21.99 -0.94
CA VAL A 139 12.55 -21.44 -2.00
C VAL A 139 13.05 -20.08 -2.50
N HIS A 140 13.90 -19.39 -1.72
CA HIS A 140 14.34 -18.03 -2.03
C HIS A 140 15.58 -17.93 -2.96
N TRP A 141 16.25 -19.04 -3.26
CA TRP A 141 17.38 -19.07 -4.21
C TRP A 141 16.97 -19.47 -5.65
N LEU A 142 15.67 -19.63 -5.94
CA LEU A 142 15.18 -20.09 -7.24
C LEU A 142 14.47 -19.02 -8.08
N THR A 143 14.39 -17.77 -7.62
CA THR A 143 13.68 -16.71 -8.36
C THR A 143 14.46 -15.43 -8.62
N ASP A 144 15.71 -15.35 -8.19
CA ASP A 144 16.63 -14.29 -8.61
C ASP A 144 17.79 -14.93 -9.36
N ASP A 145 17.56 -15.21 -10.65
CA ASP A 145 18.56 -15.00 -11.70
C ASP A 145 17.95 -15.28 -13.08
N THR A 146 18.17 -14.32 -13.98
CA THR A 146 18.15 -14.41 -15.45
C THR A 146 16.81 -14.44 -16.21
N ASP A 147 16.62 -13.37 -16.98
CA ASP A 147 16.21 -13.34 -18.40
C ASP A 147 15.45 -14.55 -18.94
N LEU A 148 14.24 -14.33 -19.46
CA LEU A 148 13.80 -14.99 -20.69
C LEU A 148 12.84 -14.08 -21.48
N ASN A 149 13.38 -13.45 -22.52
CA ASN A 149 12.66 -13.26 -23.77
C ASN A 149 12.21 -14.64 -24.26
N LEU A 150 10.91 -14.85 -24.42
CA LEU A 150 10.28 -15.64 -25.48
C LEU A 150 8.76 -15.42 -25.47
#